data_AF-A0A9E1JM89-F1
#
_entry.id   AF-A0A9E1JM89-F1
#
_cell.length_a   1.000
_cell.length_b   1.000
_cell.length_c   1.000
_cell.angle_alpha   90.00
_cell.angle_beta   90.00
_cell.angle_gamma   90.00
#
_symmetry.space_group_name_H-M   'P 1'
#
loop_
_entity.id
_entity.type
_entity.pdbx_description
1 polymer ?
#
loop_
_entity_poly.entity_id
_entity_poly.type
_entity_poly.pdbx_seq_one_letter_code
_entity_poly.pdbx_strand_id
1 'polypeptide(L)' 'MKTLTIRNIPNDLYSIIGRVAQRNRRSIQQQLLVVLDKMRMLDSESPVDKAAAIREHLSGRALGNTLKEIHEERKR' A
#
# COMPACT_ATOMS: atom_id res chain seq x y z
N MET A 1 -7.53 4.51 -26.83
CA MET A 1 -7.75 3.67 -25.62
C MET A 1 -6.67 2.60 -25.58
N LYS A 2 -6.07 2.33 -24.42
CA LYS A 2 -5.14 1.19 -24.29
C LYS A 2 -5.93 -0.06 -23.92
N THR A 3 -5.65 -1.18 -24.58
CA THR A 3 -6.33 -2.46 -24.35
C THR A 3 -5.30 -3.46 -23.81
N LEU A 4 -5.67 -4.20 -22.77
CA LEU A 4 -4.85 -5.26 -22.19
C LEU A 4 -5.53 -6.61 -22.43
N THR A 5 -4.81 -7.56 -23.03
CA THR A 5 -5.28 -8.93 -23.21
C THR A 5 -4.39 -9.86 -22.39
N ILE A 6 -5.00 -10.60 -21.47
CA ILE A 6 -4.31 -11.58 -20.65
C ILE A 6 -4.72 -12.97 -21.15
N ARG A 7 -3.73 -13.78 -21.54
CA ARG A 7 -3.95 -15.15 -22.00
C ARG A 7 -3.52 -16.14 -20.91
N ASN A 8 -4.00 -17.37 -21.01
CA ASN A 8 -3.59 -18.48 -20.15
C ASN A 8 -3.80 -18.21 -18.66
N ILE A 9 -4.94 -17.59 -18.30
CA ILE A 9 -5.29 -17.36 -16.89
C ILE A 9 -5.64 -18.72 -16.27
N PRO A 10 -4.98 -19.12 -15.17
CA PRO A 10 -5.36 -20.32 -14.43
C PRO A 10 -6.83 -20.28 -14.00
N ASN A 11 -7.53 -21.42 -14.11
CA ASN A 11 -8.98 -21.50 -13.84
C ASN A 11 -9.34 -21.13 -12.40
N ASP A 12 -8.47 -21.48 -11.46
CA ASP A 12 -8.57 -21.12 -10.04
C ASP A 12 -8.46 -19.61 -9.85
N LEU A 13 -7.47 -18.97 -10.48
CA LEU A 13 -7.28 -17.52 -10.42
C LEU A 13 -8.49 -16.77 -11.01
N TYR A 14 -8.99 -17.20 -12.17
CA TYR A 14 -10.17 -16.61 -12.78
C TYR A 14 -11.39 -16.71 -11.86
N SER A 15 -11.57 -17.87 -11.23
CA SER A 15 -12.67 -18.13 -10.29
C SER A 15 -12.56 -17.27 -9.03
N ILE A 16 -11.35 -17.06 -8.50
CA ILE A 16 -11.10 -16.16 -7.36
C ILE A 16 -11.46 -14.72 -7.72
N ILE A 17 -10.98 -14.22 -8.88
CA ILE A 17 -11.28 -12.86 -9.33
C ILE A 17 -12.79 -12.68 -9.51
N GLY A 18 -13.48 -13.64 -10.13
CA GLY A 18 -14.93 -13.62 -10.29
C GLY A 18 -15.68 -13.54 -8.95
N ARG A 19 -15.30 -14.35 -7.97
CA ARG A 19 -15.90 -14.34 -6.63
C ARG A 19 -15.71 -12.99 -5.93
N VAL A 20 -14.51 -12.41 -6.00
CA VAL A 20 -14.22 -11.10 -5.41
C VAL A 20 -14.98 -9.99 -6.13
N ALA A 21 -15.07 -10.06 -7.46
CA ALA A 21 -15.83 -9.11 -8.26
C ALA A 21 -17.32 -9.12 -7.88
N GLN A 22 -17.91 -10.32 -7.76
CA GLN A 22 -19.31 -10.49 -7.34
C GLN A 22 -19.55 -9.93 -5.94
N ARG A 23 -18.67 -10.23 -4.97
CA ARG A 23 -18.77 -9.69 -3.61
C ARG A 23 -18.76 -8.16 -3.58
N ASN A 24 -17.99 -7.55 -4.48
CA ASN A 24 -17.85 -6.10 -4.58
C ASN A 24 -18.86 -5.46 -5.55
N ARG A 25 -19.80 -6.23 -6.13
CA ARG A 25 -20.76 -5.80 -7.15
C ARG A 25 -20.11 -5.12 -8.36
N ARG A 26 -19.01 -5.70 -8.86
CA ARG A 26 -18.23 -5.22 -10.01
C ARG A 26 -18.17 -6.26 -11.11
N SER A 27 -17.91 -5.81 -12.34
CA SER A 27 -17.47 -6.73 -13.39
C SER A 27 -16.05 -7.24 -13.11
N ILE A 28 -15.68 -8.36 -13.74
CA ILE A 28 -14.31 -8.92 -13.64
C ILE A 28 -13.29 -7.90 -14.13
N GLN A 29 -13.58 -7.19 -15.23
CA GLN A 29 -12.69 -6.18 -15.81
C GLN A 29 -12.49 -5.00 -14.83
N GLN A 30 -13.56 -4.51 -14.21
CA GLN A 30 -13.47 -3.46 -13.19
C GLN A 30 -12.68 -3.92 -11.96
N GLN A 31 -12.91 -5.16 -11.52
CA GLN A 31 -12.17 -5.72 -10.39
C GLN A 31 -10.67 -5.84 -10.71
N LEU A 32 -10.32 -6.22 -11.94
CA LEU A 32 -8.94 -6.27 -12.40
C LEU A 32 -8.27 -4.88 -12.40
N LEU A 33 -8.98 -3.84 -12.87
CA LEU A 33 -8.49 -2.47 -12.82
C LEU A 33 -8.20 -2.01 -11.38
N VAL A 34 -9.07 -2.36 -10.43
CA VAL A 34 -8.85 -2.04 -9.00
C VAL A 34 -7.60 -2.75 -8.46
N VAL A 35 -7.36 -3.99 -8.87
CA VAL A 35 -6.15 -4.73 -8.45
C VAL A 35 -4.89 -4.09 -9.05
N LEU A 36 -4.92 -3.71 -10.33
CA LEU A 36 -3.81 -3.05 -10.98
C LEU A 36 -3.52 -1.66 -10.37
N ASP A 37 -4.55 -0.89 -10.02
CA ASP A 37 -4.35 0.40 -9.36
C ASP A 37 -3.77 0.24 -7.94
N LYS A 38 -4.21 -0.78 -7.19
CA LYS A 38 -3.57 -1.12 -5.91
C LYS A 38 -2.10 -1.50 -6.08
N MET A 39 -1.77 -2.26 -7.13
CA MET A 39 -0.39 -2.60 -7.43
C MET A 39 0.43 -1.35 -7.72
N ARG A 40 -0.11 -0.40 -8.50
CA ARG A 40 0.53 0.91 -8.73
C ARG A 40 0.78 1.68 -7.44
N MET A 41 -0.16 1.68 -6.51
CA MET A 41 0.01 2.34 -5.20
C MET A 41 1.09 1.65 -4.34
N LEU A 42 1.20 0.33 -4.43
CA LEU A 42 2.23 -0.44 -3.72
C LEU A 42 3.62 -0.33 -4.38
N ASP A 43 3.65 -0.13 -5.69
CA ASP A 43 4.88 0.11 -6.47
C ASP A 43 5.43 1.52 -6.25
N SER A 44 4.56 2.48 -5.91
CA SER A 44 4.96 3.90 -5.78
C SER A 44 5.83 4.25 -4.57
N GLU A 45 6.19 3.30 -3.71
CA GLU A 45 7.29 3.44 -2.73
C GLU A 45 7.45 2.11 -1.99
N SER A 46 8.63 1.48 -2.04
CA SER A 46 8.92 0.39 -1.11
C SER A 46 8.73 0.92 0.32
N PRO A 47 8.01 0.21 1.21
CA PRO A 47 7.93 0.58 2.62
C PRO A 47 9.31 0.80 3.25
N VAL A 48 10.32 0.08 2.74
CA VAL A 48 11.73 0.22 3.13
C VAL A 48 12.31 1.55 2.65
N ASP A 49 12.05 1.95 1.41
CA ASP A 49 12.53 3.22 0.84
C ASP A 49 11.85 4.40 1.53
N LYS A 50 10.55 4.28 1.83
CA LYS A 50 9.80 5.27 2.60
C LYS A 50 10.36 5.42 4.02
N ALA A 51 10.67 4.30 4.69
CA ALA A 51 11.32 4.31 5.99
C ALA A 51 12.76 4.83 5.95
N ALA A 52 13.50 4.56 4.86
CA ALA A 52 14.84 5.10 4.62
C ALA A 52 14.79 6.62 4.45
N ALA A 53 13.89 7.13 3.61
CA ALA A 53 13.67 8.56 3.40
C ALA A 53 13.27 9.29 4.70
N ILE A 54 12.42 8.69 5.53
CA ILE A 54 12.08 9.23 6.85
C ILE A 54 13.32 9.27 7.74
N ARG A 55 14.12 8.20 7.81
CA ARG A 55 15.36 8.18 8.61
C ARG A 55 16.38 9.19 8.14
N GLU A 56 16.55 9.36 6.84
CA GLU A 56 17.42 10.35 6.24
C GLU A 56 16.96 11.77 6.55
N HIS A 57 15.66 12.05 6.40
CA HIS A 57 15.06 13.35 6.74
C HIS A 57 15.19 13.70 8.24
N LEU A 58 15.19 12.68 9.11
CA LEU A 58 15.36 12.83 10.55
C LEU A 58 16.83 12.76 10.98
N SER A 59 17.75 12.40 10.09
CA SER A 59 19.18 12.33 10.41
C SER A 59 19.73 13.74 10.63
N GLY A 60 20.39 13.95 11.78
CA GLY A 60 20.91 15.27 12.17
C GLY A 60 19.93 16.18 12.92
N ARG A 61 18.66 15.79 13.10
CA ARG A 61 17.80 16.45 14.10
C ARG A 61 18.06 15.87 15.48
N ALA A 62 18.21 16.74 16.49
CA ALA A 62 18.09 16.34 17.88
C ALA A 62 16.62 15.97 18.13
N LEU A 63 16.27 14.70 17.89
CA LEU A 63 14.96 14.18 18.25
C LEU A 63 14.89 14.17 19.77
N GLY A 64 14.15 15.12 20.34
CA GLY A 64 13.85 15.17 21.76
C GLY A 64 13.31 13.83 22.22
N ASN A 65 13.74 13.37 23.40
CA ASN A 65 13.23 12.14 23.96
C ASN A 65 11.87 12.43 24.58
N THR A 66 10.82 12.29 23.76
CA THR A 66 9.43 12.64 24.12
C THR A 66 8.98 11.99 25.43
N LEU A 67 9.46 10.78 25.73
CA LEU A 67 9.17 10.11 27.01
C LEU A 67 9.81 10.81 28.20
N LYS A 68 11.04 11.30 28.04
CA LYS A 68 11.76 12.08 29.06
C LYS A 68 11.09 13.43 29.28
N GLU A 69 10.69 14.10 28.20
CA GLU A 69 10.01 15.40 28.24
C GLU A 69 8.64 15.31 28.94
N ILE A 70 7.83 14.30 28.61
CA ILE A 70 6.54 14.03 29.28
C ILE A 70 6.74 13.72 30.78
N HIS A 71 7.82 13.03 31.14
CA HIS A 71 8.07 12.65 32.53
C HIS A 71 8.51 13.85 33.39
N GLU A 72 9.29 14.78 32.82
CA GLU A 72 9.67 16.05 33.46
C GLU A 72 8.47 17.00 33.59
N GLU A 73 7.59 17.05 32.58
CA GLU A 73 6.37 17.87 32.63
C GLU A 73 5.39 17.43 33.72
N ARG A 74 5.28 16.11 33.98
CA ARG A 74 4.45 15.56 35.06
C ARG A 74 4.99 15.78 36.48
N LYS A 75 6.24 16.23 36.61
CA LYS A 75 6.89 16.55 37.91
C LYS A 75 6.86 18.03 38.27
N ARG A 76 6.39 18.89 37.35
CA ARG A 76 6.04 20.29 37.62
C ARG A 76 4.61 20.40 38.14
#